data_AF-A0A820ZYI5-F1
#
_entry.id   AF-A0A820ZYI5-F1
#
_cell.length_a   1.000
_cell.length_b   1.000
_cell.length_c   1.000
_cell.angle_alpha   90.00
_cell.angle_beta   90.00
_cell.angle_gamma   90.00
#
_symmetry.space_group_name_H-M   'P 1'
#
loop_
_entity.id
_entity.type
_entity.pdbx_description
1 polymer ?
#
loop_
_entity_poly.entity_id
_entity_poly.type
_entity_poly.pdbx_seq_one_letter_code
_entity_poly.pdbx_strand_id
1 'polypeptide(L)'
;VDCLLNVGSIGTRIHIYEFRATTDNENGDTFVLKDEIFRERKSGLSSFADHVYKSEEQINDLLKIADQEVSRFKHRNTPLVLRATAGLRLLNETKEKLLLEGVSNTFGEQFYGSRIATLDLGGGST
;
A
#
# COMPACT_ATOMS: atom_id res chain seq x y z
N VAL A 1 -0.30 5.25 13.24
CA VAL A 1 -1.00 5.52 11.97
C VAL A 1 -0.26 4.68 10.98
N ASP A 2 -0.98 3.83 10.27
CA ASP A 2 -0.39 2.75 9.50
C ASP A 2 -0.98 2.83 8.10
N CYS A 3 -0.14 2.84 7.08
CA CYS A 3 -0.59 2.92 5.69
C CYS A 3 -0.32 1.60 4.98
N LEU A 4 -1.36 0.99 4.43
CA LEU A 4 -1.28 -0.26 3.68
C LEU A 4 -1.72 -0.06 2.24
N LEU A 5 -0.82 -0.27 1.31
CA LEU A 5 -1.05 -0.22 -0.12
C LEU A 5 -1.15 -1.64 -0.69
N ASN A 6 -2.36 -2.09 -0.98
CA ASN A 6 -2.64 -3.40 -1.56
C ASN A 6 -2.71 -3.32 -3.07
N VAL A 7 -1.83 -4.03 -3.75
CA VAL A 7 -1.76 -4.13 -5.20
C VAL A 7 -2.33 -5.47 -5.64
N GLY A 8 -3.55 -5.45 -6.18
CA GLY A 8 -4.21 -6.61 -6.75
C GLY A 8 -4.21 -6.66 -8.27
N SER A 9 -4.75 -7.74 -8.84
CA SER A 9 -5.00 -7.89 -10.29
C SER A 9 -6.13 -7.00 -10.79
N ILE A 10 -7.17 -6.80 -9.98
CA ILE A 10 -8.38 -6.04 -10.33
C ILE A 10 -8.29 -4.58 -9.88
N GLY A 11 -7.39 -4.25 -8.95
CA GLY A 11 -7.34 -2.89 -8.43
C GLY A 11 -6.20 -2.70 -7.46
N THR A 12 -5.88 -1.43 -7.24
CA THR A 12 -4.89 -1.00 -6.24
C THR A 12 -5.58 -0.14 -5.20
N ARG A 13 -5.33 -0.43 -3.93
CA ARG A 13 -6.06 0.12 -2.79
C ARG A 13 -5.10 0.63 -1.75
N ILE A 14 -5.43 1.74 -1.10
CA ILE A 14 -4.74 2.21 0.10
C ILE A 14 -5.72 2.23 1.26
N HIS A 15 -5.27 1.66 2.39
CA HIS A 15 -5.90 1.77 3.69
C HIS A 15 -5.00 2.59 4.61
N ILE A 16 -5.58 3.54 5.33
CA ILE A 16 -4.89 4.33 6.35
C ILE A 16 -5.62 4.11 7.66
N TYR A 17 -4.92 3.50 8.62
CA TYR A 17 -5.47 3.20 9.93
C TYR A 17 -4.90 4.14 10.97
N GLU A 18 -5.75 4.79 11.75
CA GLU A 18 -5.35 5.50 12.96
C GLU A 18 -5.74 4.67 14.19
N PHE A 19 -4.76 4.35 15.03
CA PHE A 19 -4.97 3.66 16.30
C PHE A 19 -4.74 4.61 17.47
N ARG A 20 -5.50 4.42 18.55
CA ARG A 20 -5.30 5.09 19.83
C ARG A 20 -4.91 4.06 20.89
N ALA A 21 -3.85 4.35 21.64
CA ALA A 21 -3.50 3.54 22.81
C ALA A 21 -4.59 3.64 23.88
N THR A 22 -4.92 2.52 24.52
CA THR A 22 -5.90 2.47 25.60
C THR A 22 -5.55 1.35 26.58
N THR A 23 -5.93 1.55 27.84
CA THR A 23 -5.89 0.51 28.89
C THR A 23 -7.26 -0.05 29.22
N ASP A 24 -8.31 0.55 28.64
CA ASP A 24 -9.69 0.38 29.09
C ASP A 24 -10.48 -0.53 28.13
N ASN A 25 -9.80 -1.41 27.40
CA ASN A 25 -10.45 -2.33 26.46
C ASN A 25 -10.71 -3.69 27.13
N GLU A 26 -11.98 -4.13 27.12
CA GLU A 26 -12.43 -5.35 27.82
C GLU A 26 -11.78 -6.63 27.30
N ASN A 27 -11.32 -6.61 26.04
CA ASN A 27 -10.63 -7.73 25.40
C ASN A 27 -9.12 -7.78 25.71
N GLY A 28 -8.58 -6.81 26.46
CA GLY A 28 -7.16 -6.71 26.79
C GLY A 28 -6.26 -6.07 25.72
N ASP A 29 -6.82 -5.59 24.59
CA ASP A 29 -6.01 -4.93 23.56
C ASP A 29 -5.53 -3.56 24.03
N THR A 30 -4.25 -3.27 23.77
CA THR A 30 -3.61 -2.01 24.15
C THR A 30 -3.80 -0.89 23.12
N PHE A 31 -4.41 -1.20 21.97
CA PHE A 31 -4.72 -0.26 20.90
C PHE A 31 -6.13 -0.51 20.38
N VAL A 32 -6.85 0.58 20.08
CA VAL A 32 -8.17 0.54 19.44
C VAL A 32 -8.13 1.32 18.13
N LEU A 33 -8.85 0.84 17.12
CA LEU A 33 -9.03 1.56 15.87
C LEU A 33 -9.83 2.84 16.15
N LYS A 34 -9.23 3.97 15.82
CA LYS A 34 -9.83 5.30 15.95
C LYS A 34 -10.47 5.74 14.63
N ASP A 35 -9.77 5.52 13.52
CA ASP A 35 -10.24 5.92 12.19
C ASP A 35 -9.67 5.01 11.09
N GLU A 36 -10.41 4.89 9.99
CA GLU A 36 -10.00 4.17 8.79
C GLU A 36 -10.37 4.98 7.53
N ILE A 37 -9.38 5.15 6.65
CA ILE A 37 -9.60 5.72 5.32
C ILE A 37 -9.25 4.68 4.26
N PHE A 38 -10.19 4.48 3.35
CA PHE A 38 -10.07 3.58 2.21
C PHE A 38 -10.17 4.32 0.88
N ARG A 39 -9.24 4.05 -0.04
CA ARG A 39 -9.33 4.51 -1.44
C ARG A 39 -8.89 3.43 -2.41
N GLU A 40 -9.51 3.42 -3.58
CA GLU A 40 -9.25 2.43 -4.63
C GLU A 40 -9.04 3.09 -6.01
N ARG A 41 -8.24 2.42 -6.84
CA ARG A 41 -8.16 2.59 -8.28
C ARG A 41 -8.42 1.23 -8.94
N LYS A 42 -9.33 1.21 -9.91
CA LYS A 42 -9.88 -0.01 -10.56
C LYS A 42 -8.90 -0.75 -11.49
N SER A 43 -7.68 -0.29 -11.65
CA SER A 43 -6.67 -1.00 -12.43
C SER A 43 -5.69 -1.66 -11.47
N GLY A 44 -5.52 -2.97 -11.58
CA GLY A 44 -4.42 -3.65 -10.92
C GLY A 44 -3.09 -3.23 -11.54
N LEU A 45 -2.00 -3.29 -10.79
CA LEU A 45 -0.71 -2.90 -11.37
C LEU A 45 -0.26 -3.83 -12.50
N SER A 46 -0.70 -5.09 -12.50
CA SER A 46 -0.39 -6.02 -13.60
C SER A 46 -0.96 -5.59 -14.95
N SER A 47 -2.00 -4.76 -14.98
CA SER A 47 -2.52 -4.16 -16.22
C SER A 47 -1.54 -3.16 -16.87
N PHE A 48 -0.52 -2.72 -16.13
CA PHE A 48 0.50 -1.77 -16.60
C PHE A 48 1.85 -2.44 -16.85
N ALA A 49 1.91 -3.77 -16.99
CA ALA A 49 3.16 -4.51 -17.18
C ALA A 49 3.98 -4.04 -18.40
N ASP A 50 3.32 -3.47 -19.42
CA ASP A 50 3.97 -2.91 -20.62
C ASP A 50 4.17 -1.38 -20.54
N HIS A 51 3.63 -0.73 -19.52
CA HIS A 51 3.60 0.73 -19.37
C HIS A 51 3.87 1.11 -17.90
N VAL A 52 5.09 0.82 -17.41
CA VAL A 52 5.45 1.01 -15.99
C VAL A 52 5.13 2.42 -15.46
N TYR A 53 5.34 3.48 -16.26
CA TYR A 53 5.00 4.85 -15.86
C TYR A 53 3.53 5.03 -15.41
N LYS A 54 2.57 4.28 -15.98
CA LYS A 54 1.16 4.33 -15.57
C LYS A 54 0.95 3.73 -14.18
N SER A 55 1.75 2.71 -13.83
CA SER A 55 1.74 2.16 -12.47
C SER A 55 2.27 3.19 -11.47
N GLU A 56 3.33 3.92 -11.83
CA GLU A 56 3.90 4.98 -11.01
C GLU A 56 2.91 6.12 -10.78
N GLU A 57 2.23 6.60 -11.83
CA GLU A 57 1.17 7.62 -11.72
C GLU A 57 0.06 7.17 -10.77
N GLN A 58 -0.43 5.94 -10.93
CA GLN A 58 -1.50 5.42 -10.10
C GLN A 58 -1.09 5.30 -8.63
N ILE A 59 0.14 4.86 -8.35
CA ILE A 59 0.65 4.80 -6.97
C ILE A 59 0.81 6.20 -6.41
N ASN A 60 1.40 7.14 -7.15
CA ASN A 60 1.56 8.52 -6.73
C ASN A 60 0.23 9.18 -6.35
N ASP A 61 -0.85 8.89 -7.10
CA ASP A 61 -2.18 9.39 -6.77
C ASP A 61 -2.71 8.87 -5.42
N LEU A 62 -2.44 7.60 -5.10
CA LEU A 62 -2.80 7.04 -3.80
C LEU A 62 -1.90 7.58 -2.68
N LEU A 63 -0.61 7.78 -2.95
CA LEU A 63 0.34 8.36 -2.00
C LEU A 63 0.02 9.82 -1.65
N LYS A 64 -0.44 10.61 -2.62
CA LYS A 64 -0.91 11.99 -2.37
C LYS A 64 -2.08 12.02 -1.40
N ILE A 65 -2.98 11.04 -1.47
CA ILE A 65 -4.08 10.94 -0.51
C ILE A 65 -3.52 10.63 0.88
N ALA A 66 -2.59 9.67 0.99
CA ALA A 66 -1.95 9.39 2.27
C ALA A 66 -1.19 10.61 2.84
N ASP A 67 -0.53 11.40 2.00
CA ASP A 67 0.15 12.63 2.41
C ASP A 67 -0.83 13.68 2.97
N GLN A 68 -2.03 13.77 2.41
CA GLN A 68 -3.09 14.69 2.87
C GLN A 68 -3.72 14.24 4.19
N GLU A 69 -3.94 12.94 4.36
CA GLU A 69 -4.65 12.39 5.52
C GLU A 69 -3.71 12.19 6.72
N VAL A 70 -2.42 11.91 6.48
CA VAL A 70 -1.42 11.75 7.54
C VAL A 70 -0.74 13.08 7.80
N SER A 71 -0.83 13.59 9.02
CA SER A 71 -0.10 14.80 9.43
C SER A 71 1.42 14.65 9.23
N ARG A 72 2.09 15.72 8.73
CA ARG A 72 3.54 15.75 8.50
C ARG A 72 4.39 15.29 9.67
N PHE A 73 3.99 15.58 10.91
CA PHE A 73 4.72 15.16 12.11
C PHE A 73 4.68 13.65 12.36
N LYS A 74 3.68 12.95 11.80
CA LYS A 74 3.51 11.50 11.91
C LYS A 74 4.19 10.74 10.78
N HIS A 75 4.57 11.39 9.66
CA HIS A 75 5.12 10.73 8.46
C HIS A 75 6.30 9.82 8.76
N ARG A 76 7.30 10.32 9.51
CA ARG A 76 8.51 9.55 9.86
C ARG A 76 8.22 8.28 10.67
N ASN A 77 7.13 8.27 11.42
CA ASN A 77 6.73 7.17 12.30
C ASN A 77 5.56 6.35 11.73
N THR A 78 5.11 6.66 10.51
CA THR A 78 4.00 5.99 9.84
C THR A 78 4.59 5.05 8.78
N PRO A 79 4.74 3.75 9.06
CA PRO A 79 5.21 2.82 8.06
C PRO A 79 4.18 2.74 6.93
N LEU A 80 4.68 2.84 5.70
CA LEU A 80 3.92 2.54 4.50
C LEU A 80 4.31 1.14 4.03
N VAL A 81 3.34 0.24 4.01
CA VAL A 81 3.53 -1.14 3.59
C VAL A 81 2.88 -1.35 2.24
N LEU A 82 3.66 -1.67 1.21
CA LEU A 82 3.12 -2.18 -0.04
C LEU A 82 2.98 -3.70 0.05
N ARG A 83 1.82 -4.23 -0.34
CA ARG A 83 1.55 -5.66 -0.48
C ARG A 83 1.07 -5.96 -1.89
N ALA A 84 1.90 -6.69 -2.64
CA ALA A 84 1.55 -7.26 -3.92
C ALA A 84 0.82 -8.60 -3.74
N THR A 85 -0.31 -8.80 -4.43
CA THR A 85 -1.02 -10.10 -4.48
C THR A 85 -0.78 -10.82 -5.80
N ALA A 86 -1.42 -11.99 -5.98
CA ALA A 86 -1.19 -12.95 -7.07
C ALA A 86 -1.18 -12.37 -8.50
N GLY A 87 -1.81 -11.21 -8.74
CA GLY A 87 -1.84 -10.56 -10.05
C GLY A 87 -0.47 -10.18 -10.62
N LEU A 88 0.51 -9.85 -9.76
CA LEU A 88 1.87 -9.52 -10.18
C LEU A 88 2.68 -10.76 -10.61
N ARG A 89 2.46 -11.91 -9.94
CA ARG A 89 3.15 -13.18 -10.23
C ARG A 89 2.77 -13.80 -11.57
N LEU A 90 1.64 -13.41 -12.14
CA LEU A 90 1.22 -13.85 -13.48
C LEU A 90 2.05 -13.18 -14.59
N LEU A 91 2.83 -12.15 -14.26
CA LEU A 91 3.77 -11.55 -15.18
C LEU A 91 5.03 -12.40 -15.30
N ASN A 92 5.76 -12.25 -16.39
CA ASN A 92 7.12 -12.77 -16.44
C ASN A 92 8.03 -12.01 -15.48
N GLU A 93 9.08 -12.67 -15.01
CA GLU A 93 9.99 -12.15 -13.97
C GLU A 93 10.57 -10.78 -14.31
N THR A 94 10.91 -10.54 -15.59
CA THR A 94 11.45 -9.25 -16.04
C THR A 94 10.43 -8.12 -15.89
N LYS A 95 9.18 -8.34 -16.33
CA LYS A 95 8.11 -7.34 -16.22
C LYS A 95 7.70 -7.10 -14.78
N GLU A 96 7.61 -8.17 -13.98
CA GLU A 96 7.34 -8.07 -12.55
C GLU A 96 8.39 -7.21 -11.85
N LYS A 97 9.67 -7.49 -12.09
CA LYS A 97 10.79 -6.73 -11.51
C LYS A 97 10.76 -5.26 -11.91
N LEU A 98 10.63 -4.98 -13.21
CA LEU A 98 10.58 -3.60 -13.71
C LEU A 98 9.40 -2.82 -13.11
N LEU A 99 8.25 -3.48 -12.96
CA LEU A 99 7.06 -2.84 -12.41
C LEU A 99 7.20 -2.59 -10.90
N LEU A 100 7.71 -3.56 -10.14
CA LEU A 100 8.01 -3.39 -8.72
C LEU A 100 9.08 -2.32 -8.49
N GLU A 101 10.09 -2.23 -9.36
CA GLU A 101 11.14 -1.21 -9.30
C GLU A 101 10.56 0.19 -9.56
N GLY A 102 9.76 0.38 -10.61
CA GLY A 102 9.08 1.65 -10.89
C GLY A 102 8.21 2.11 -9.71
N VAL A 103 7.41 1.18 -9.17
CA VAL A 103 6.60 1.46 -7.97
C VAL A 103 7.48 1.79 -6.76
N SER A 104 8.59 1.07 -6.57
CA SER A 104 9.51 1.33 -5.47
C SER A 104 10.09 2.75 -5.54
N ASN A 105 10.39 3.23 -6.75
CA ASN A 105 10.90 4.57 -6.99
C ASN A 105 9.88 5.69 -6.69
N THR A 106 8.58 5.36 -6.62
CA THR A 106 7.56 6.34 -6.21
C THR A 106 7.52 6.60 -4.70
N PHE A 107 8.09 5.70 -3.89
CA PHE A 107 8.20 5.92 -2.45
C PHE A 107 9.32 6.92 -2.19
N GLY A 108 8.99 8.19 -2.27
CA GLY A 108 9.91 9.29 -1.98
C GLY A 108 10.27 9.37 -0.50
N GLU A 109 11.26 10.23 -0.22
CA GLU A 109 11.74 10.58 1.11
C GLU A 109 10.63 10.95 2.11
N GLN A 110 9.46 11.40 1.64
CA GLN A 110 8.29 11.70 2.49
C GLN A 110 7.83 10.54 3.39
N PHE A 111 8.17 9.28 3.09
CA PHE A 111 7.87 8.12 3.93
C PHE A 111 9.14 7.41 4.41
N TYR A 112 10.00 8.07 5.22
CA TYR A 112 11.25 7.50 5.78
C TYR A 112 11.11 6.26 6.71
N GLY A 113 9.99 5.54 6.63
CA GLY A 113 9.76 4.21 7.21
C GLY A 113 9.05 3.24 6.26
N SER A 114 8.99 3.55 4.95
CA SER A 114 8.33 2.70 3.96
C SER A 114 9.03 1.34 3.84
N ARG A 115 8.25 0.27 4.01
CA ARG A 115 8.70 -1.11 3.87
C ARG A 115 7.90 -1.77 2.76
N ILE A 116 8.58 -2.20 1.72
CA ILE A 116 7.94 -3.00 0.67
C ILE A 116 7.91 -4.44 1.17
N ALA A 117 6.71 -4.99 1.36
CA ALA A 117 6.51 -6.35 1.80
C ALA A 117 5.76 -7.11 0.70
N THR A 118 6.47 -7.88 -0.11
CA THR A 118 5.84 -8.85 -1.00
C THR A 118 5.24 -9.97 -0.14
N LEU A 119 3.94 -9.88 0.15
CA LEU A 119 3.23 -10.88 0.93
C LEU A 119 2.28 -11.66 0.02
N ASP A 120 2.69 -12.89 -0.29
CA ASP A 120 1.88 -13.89 -1.00
C ASP A 120 0.70 -14.29 -0.11
N LEU A 121 -0.42 -13.58 -0.27
CA LEU A 121 -1.71 -14.10 0.16
C LEU A 121 -2.21 -15.03 -0.95
N GLY A 122 -1.72 -16.27 -0.92
CA GLY A 122 -2.25 -17.37 -1.71
C GLY A 122 -3.76 -17.46 -1.51
N GLY A 123 -4.49 -17.05 -2.54
CA GLY A 123 -5.95 -16.92 -2.51
C GLY A 123 -6.52 -16.53 -3.87
N GLY A 124 -5.87 -16.95 -4.96
CA GLY A 124 -6.54 -17.07 -6.24
C GLY A 124 -7.31 -18.37 -6.23
N SER A 125 -8.60 -18.29 -5.90
CA SER A 125 -9.53 -19.40 -6.14
C SER A 125 -9.50 -19.72 -7.63
N THR A 126 -9.14 -20.95 -7.98
CA THR A 126 -9.91 -21.67 -9.01
C THR A 126 -11.27 -22.04 -8.45
#